data_AF-K0KY71-F1
#
_entry.id   AF-K0KY71-F1
#
_cell.length_a   1.000
_cell.length_b   1.000
_cell.length_c   1.000
_cell.angle_alpha   90.00
_cell.angle_beta   90.00
_cell.angle_gamma   90.00
#
_symmetry.space_group_name_H-M   'P 1'
#
loop_
_entity.id
_entity.type
_entity.pdbx_description
1 polymer ?
#
loop_
_entity_poly.entity_id
_entity_poly.type
_entity_poly.pdbx_seq_one_letter_code
_entity_poly.pdbx_strand_id
1 'polypeptide(L)'
;MKLSTTVLVQTGLLLSCVTASSVTFTPDAAPDALESPKGDNSTDGLVGAEGYNTIYNLCFDANKSKYCYKNSVKGCAAVYKHEDKLTDYEATTICSFWCSKIKTSNDCKTKKKKLDYAPLWACDDQKYCS
;
A
#
# COMPACT_ATOMS: atom_id res chain seq x y z
N MET A 1 -8.87 -19.75 -44.67
CA MET A 1 -9.34 -21.04 -44.12
C MET A 1 -9.21 -20.96 -42.62
N LYS A 2 -10.30 -21.22 -41.91
CA LYS A 2 -10.48 -21.07 -40.46
C LYS A 2 -10.49 -22.50 -39.90
N LEU A 3 -9.63 -22.79 -38.93
CA LEU A 3 -9.64 -24.07 -38.21
C LEU A 3 -9.92 -23.76 -36.74
N SER A 4 -11.19 -23.96 -36.39
CA SER A 4 -11.71 -24.06 -35.04
C SER A 4 -11.22 -25.38 -34.43
N THR A 5 -10.73 -25.34 -33.19
CA THR A 5 -10.52 -26.55 -32.40
C THR A 5 -11.33 -26.42 -31.12
N THR A 6 -12.26 -27.36 -30.95
CA THR A 6 -13.27 -27.40 -29.91
C THR A 6 -13.09 -28.64 -29.04
N VAL A 7 -13.33 -28.46 -27.73
CA VAL A 7 -13.75 -29.44 -26.72
C VAL A 7 -12.74 -30.47 -26.18
N LEU A 8 -12.49 -30.38 -24.88
CA LEU A 8 -12.61 -31.52 -23.96
C LEU A 8 -13.12 -31.04 -22.60
N VAL A 9 -14.43 -31.18 -22.44
CA VAL A 9 -15.14 -31.23 -21.16
C VAL A 9 -14.69 -32.50 -20.46
N GLN A 10 -14.15 -32.38 -19.25
CA GLN A 10 -14.11 -33.51 -18.33
C GLN A 10 -14.70 -33.09 -16.98
N THR A 11 -15.96 -33.47 -16.83
CA THR A 11 -16.75 -33.48 -15.62
C THR A 11 -16.10 -34.43 -14.61
N GLY A 12 -15.69 -33.90 -13.46
CA GLY A 12 -15.14 -34.67 -12.33
C GLY A 12 -15.85 -34.29 -11.04
N LEU A 13 -17.01 -34.92 -10.85
CA LEU A 13 -17.91 -34.88 -9.70
C LEU A 13 -17.34 -35.70 -8.52
N LEU A 14 -17.09 -35.11 -7.34
CA LEU A 14 -17.09 -35.78 -6.02
C LEU A 14 -17.32 -34.70 -4.91
N LEU A 15 -18.57 -34.47 -4.48
CA LEU A 15 -19.21 -34.99 -3.25
C LEU A 15 -18.51 -34.64 -1.90
N SER A 16 -19.13 -33.68 -1.21
CA SER A 16 -19.54 -33.68 0.22
C SER A 16 -18.51 -33.70 1.34
N CYS A 17 -18.53 -32.64 2.16
CA CYS A 17 -18.75 -32.84 3.60
C CYS A 17 -19.52 -31.65 4.20
N VAL A 18 -20.60 -31.99 4.91
CA VAL A 18 -21.50 -31.11 5.64
C VAL A 18 -21.00 -31.11 7.08
N THR A 19 -20.73 -29.95 7.68
CA THR A 19 -20.74 -29.81 9.13
C THR A 19 -21.81 -28.81 9.53
N ALA A 20 -22.73 -29.30 10.34
CA ALA A 20 -23.91 -28.60 10.81
C ALA A 20 -23.62 -27.77 12.07
N SER A 21 -24.35 -26.65 12.15
CA SER A 21 -24.86 -25.96 13.34
C SER A 21 -23.83 -25.30 14.29
N SER A 22 -24.04 -24.08 14.77
CA SER A 22 -25.29 -23.59 15.37
C SER A 22 -25.44 -22.07 15.24
N VAL A 23 -26.71 -21.64 15.17
CA VAL A 23 -27.14 -20.25 15.29
C VAL A 23 -27.59 -20.04 16.73
N THR A 24 -26.93 -19.14 17.45
CA THR A 24 -27.41 -18.61 18.73
C THR A 24 -27.89 -17.19 18.47
N PHE A 25 -29.19 -16.97 18.58
CA PHE A 25 -29.78 -15.62 18.70
C PHE A 25 -30.09 -15.37 20.17
N THR A 26 -29.57 -14.28 20.72
CA THR A 26 -30.22 -13.49 21.77
C THR A 26 -29.69 -12.04 21.74
N PRO A 27 -30.49 -11.06 22.20
CA PRO A 27 -30.60 -9.74 21.57
C PRO A 27 -29.75 -8.62 22.20
N ASP A 28 -29.51 -7.60 21.36
CA ASP A 28 -29.52 -6.16 21.64
C ASP A 28 -28.82 -5.63 22.92
N ALA A 29 -27.63 -5.07 22.75
CA ALA A 29 -27.19 -3.80 23.36
C ALA A 29 -25.76 -3.45 22.88
N ALA A 30 -25.63 -2.24 22.30
CA ALA A 30 -24.43 -1.40 22.09
C ALA A 30 -23.00 -2.00 22.16
N PRO A 31 -22.13 -1.76 21.15
CA PRO A 31 -20.68 -1.85 21.36
C PRO A 31 -20.16 -0.52 21.91
N ASP A 32 -20.03 -0.41 23.23
CA ASP A 32 -19.10 0.53 23.86
C ASP A 32 -17.88 -0.23 24.39
N ALA A 33 -16.72 0.24 23.91
CA ALA A 33 -15.40 0.15 24.49
C ALA A 33 -15.01 -1.08 25.35
N LEU A 34 -14.05 -1.85 24.83
CA LEU A 34 -12.76 -1.93 25.51
C LEU A 34 -11.68 -2.39 24.53
N GLU A 35 -11.06 -1.39 23.92
CA GLU A 35 -9.68 -1.46 23.48
C GLU A 35 -8.81 -1.97 24.64
N SER A 36 -8.03 -3.01 24.38
CA SER A 36 -6.74 -3.08 25.03
C SER A 36 -5.67 -3.67 24.12
N PRO A 37 -4.45 -3.15 24.25
CA PRO A 37 -3.55 -2.93 23.15
C PRO A 37 -2.40 -3.92 23.22
N LYS A 38 -2.17 -4.66 22.14
CA LYS A 38 -0.94 -5.43 22.02
C LYS A 38 -0.51 -5.58 20.57
N GLY A 39 -0.22 -4.43 19.98
CA GLY A 39 0.81 -4.34 18.97
C GLY A 39 1.83 -3.37 19.54
N ASP A 40 3.04 -3.85 19.83
CA ASP A 40 4.22 -3.03 20.08
C ASP A 40 4.34 -2.00 18.95
N ASN A 41 3.80 -0.80 19.19
CA ASN A 41 3.73 0.30 18.23
C ASN A 41 5.04 1.08 18.22
N SER A 42 6.17 0.38 18.11
CA SER A 42 7.43 1.03 17.78
C SER A 42 7.64 1.00 16.26
N THR A 43 6.58 1.25 15.50
CA THR A 43 6.73 1.90 14.20
C THR A 43 6.70 3.38 14.51
N ASP A 44 7.85 3.91 14.95
CA ASP A 44 8.20 5.28 14.63
C ASP A 44 8.08 5.32 13.11
N GLY A 45 6.90 5.73 12.62
CA GLY A 45 6.67 5.85 11.19
C GLY A 45 7.79 6.70 10.63
N LEU A 46 8.06 6.60 9.33
CA LEU A 46 8.98 7.49 8.62
C LEU A 46 8.51 8.96 8.67
N VAL A 47 8.52 9.52 9.88
CA VAL A 47 7.99 10.78 10.36
C VAL A 47 9.22 11.64 10.52
N GLY A 48 9.49 12.49 9.53
CA GLY A 48 10.64 13.38 9.66
C GLY A 48 10.61 14.59 8.75
N ALA A 49 10.22 14.45 7.48
CA ALA A 49 10.45 15.54 6.51
C ALA A 49 9.20 16.03 5.78
N GLU A 50 8.13 15.23 5.74
CA GLU A 50 6.96 15.54 4.93
C GLU A 50 5.83 16.08 5.81
N GLY A 51 5.67 17.40 5.78
CA GLY A 51 4.77 18.14 6.67
C GLY A 51 3.31 17.68 6.59
N TYR A 52 2.63 17.78 7.74
CA TYR A 52 1.19 17.58 7.87
C TYR A 52 0.43 18.49 6.88
N ASN A 53 -0.65 17.98 6.27
CA ASN A 53 -1.45 18.69 5.25
C ASN A 53 -0.73 19.09 3.94
N THR A 54 0.42 18.51 3.62
CA THR A 54 1.05 18.75 2.31
C THR A 54 0.24 18.05 1.21
N ILE A 55 -0.22 18.82 0.21
CA ILE A 55 -0.86 18.30 -1.00
C ILE A 55 0.18 18.16 -2.11
N TYR A 56 0.45 16.92 -2.47
CA TYR A 56 1.29 16.50 -3.58
C TYR A 56 0.44 16.21 -4.82
N ASN A 57 1.06 16.40 -5.99
CA ASN A 57 0.53 15.88 -7.26
C ASN A 57 1.14 14.50 -7.52
N LEU A 58 0.43 13.45 -7.12
CA LEU A 58 0.80 12.04 -7.27
C LEU A 58 0.35 11.49 -8.63
N CYS A 59 0.80 12.16 -9.70
CA CYS A 59 0.63 11.73 -11.08
C CYS A 59 1.99 11.59 -11.75
N PHE A 60 2.62 10.42 -11.59
CA PHE A 60 3.94 10.16 -12.20
C PHE A 60 4.12 8.69 -12.58
N ASP A 61 4.87 8.49 -13.66
CA ASP A 61 5.38 7.18 -14.05
C ASP A 61 6.63 6.80 -13.23
N ALA A 62 7.01 5.52 -13.31
CA ALA A 62 8.15 5.01 -12.56
C ALA A 62 9.42 5.81 -12.84
N ASN A 63 10.11 6.19 -11.77
CA ASN A 63 11.31 7.03 -11.77
C ASN A 63 11.13 8.45 -12.35
N LYS A 64 9.90 8.94 -12.51
CA LYS A 64 9.61 10.28 -13.08
C LYS A 64 9.12 11.31 -12.06
N SER A 65 8.94 10.92 -10.80
CA SER A 65 8.63 11.89 -9.74
C SER A 65 9.80 12.86 -9.54
N LYS A 66 9.47 14.13 -9.25
CA LYS A 66 10.46 15.13 -8.83
C LYS A 66 11.17 14.77 -7.52
N TYR A 67 10.58 13.88 -6.73
CA TYR A 67 11.15 13.35 -5.48
C TYR A 67 11.91 12.03 -5.68
N CYS A 68 11.92 11.48 -6.90
CA CYS A 68 12.80 10.37 -7.26
C CYS A 68 14.13 10.91 -7.79
N TYR A 69 15.01 11.35 -6.89
CA TYR A 69 16.30 11.92 -7.30
C TYR A 69 17.10 10.91 -8.13
N LYS A 70 17.82 11.42 -9.15
CA LYS A 70 18.62 10.62 -10.09
C LYS A 70 17.81 9.52 -10.81
N ASN A 71 16.48 9.61 -10.84
CA ASN A 71 15.57 8.69 -11.55
C ASN A 71 15.83 7.20 -11.23
N SER A 72 16.24 6.88 -10.00
CA SER A 72 16.43 5.49 -9.56
C SER A 72 16.37 5.42 -8.04
N VAL A 73 15.91 4.30 -7.48
CA VAL A 73 15.84 4.12 -6.02
C VAL A 73 17.23 4.26 -5.38
N LYS A 74 18.26 3.63 -5.96
CA LYS A 74 19.64 3.70 -5.44
C LYS A 74 20.20 5.11 -5.47
N GLY A 75 20.03 5.82 -6.59
CA GLY A 75 20.50 7.19 -6.73
C GLY A 75 19.73 8.16 -5.83
N CYS A 76 18.43 7.94 -5.67
CA CYS A 76 17.57 8.67 -4.75
C CYS A 76 18.00 8.47 -3.30
N ALA A 77 18.19 7.21 -2.87
CA ALA A 77 18.56 6.90 -1.50
C ALA A 77 19.92 7.51 -1.15
N ALA A 78 20.88 7.51 -2.08
CA ALA A 78 22.17 8.17 -1.88
C ALA A 78 22.02 9.69 -1.62
N VAL A 79 21.07 10.35 -2.27
CA VAL A 79 20.77 11.78 -2.05
C VAL A 79 20.17 11.98 -0.66
N TYR A 80 19.08 11.29 -0.32
CA TYR A 80 18.42 11.43 0.98
C TYR A 80 19.32 11.05 2.17
N LYS A 81 20.21 10.06 2.01
CA LYS A 81 21.22 9.75 3.03
C LYS A 81 22.23 10.89 3.22
N HIS A 82 22.60 11.56 2.13
CA HIS A 82 23.60 12.62 2.16
C HIS A 82 23.01 13.94 2.66
N GLU A 83 21.85 14.33 2.14
CA GLU A 83 21.20 15.63 2.39
C GLU A 83 20.38 15.61 3.68
N ASP A 84 19.46 14.65 3.83
CA ASP A 84 18.52 14.56 4.95
C ASP A 84 19.02 13.68 6.11
N LYS A 85 20.21 13.07 5.96
CA LYS A 85 20.84 12.20 6.97
C LYS A 85 20.00 10.99 7.39
N LEU A 86 19.14 10.52 6.48
CA LEU A 86 18.33 9.33 6.70
C LEU A 86 19.18 8.06 6.75
N THR A 87 18.70 7.06 7.48
CA THR A 87 19.27 5.70 7.43
C THR A 87 19.05 5.04 6.07
N ASP A 88 19.79 3.97 5.79
CA ASP A 88 19.63 3.18 4.56
C ASP A 88 18.19 2.69 4.35
N TYR A 89 17.55 2.25 5.44
CA TYR A 89 16.18 1.76 5.41
C TYR A 89 15.22 2.89 5.04
N GLU A 90 15.27 4.02 5.76
CA GLU A 90 14.35 5.13 5.56
C GLU A 90 14.48 5.74 4.16
N ALA A 91 15.72 6.00 3.73
CA ALA A 91 16.00 6.52 2.40
C ALA A 91 15.52 5.56 1.30
N THR A 92 15.73 4.26 1.46
CA THR A 92 15.27 3.25 0.48
C THR A 92 13.75 3.19 0.42
N THR A 93 13.06 3.25 1.57
CA THR A 93 11.60 3.21 1.62
C THR A 93 10.97 4.43 0.96
N ILE A 94 11.42 5.65 1.32
CA ILE A 94 10.97 6.91 0.73
C ILE A 94 11.21 6.91 -0.79
N CYS A 95 12.42 6.54 -1.21
CA CYS A 95 12.75 6.49 -2.63
C CYS A 95 12.00 5.41 -3.38
N SER A 96 11.71 4.27 -2.75
CA SER A 96 10.90 3.21 -3.38
C SER A 96 9.47 3.70 -3.64
N PHE A 97 8.92 4.52 -2.75
CA PHE A 97 7.62 5.15 -2.95
C PHE A 97 7.68 6.18 -4.08
N TRP A 98 8.57 7.18 -3.99
CA TRP A 98 8.64 8.27 -4.94
C TRP A 98 9.13 7.86 -6.33
N CYS A 99 9.93 6.81 -6.45
CA CYS A 99 10.34 6.24 -7.72
C CYS A 99 9.33 5.23 -8.30
N SER A 100 8.27 4.88 -7.59
CA SER A 100 7.21 4.01 -8.13
C SER A 100 6.33 4.76 -9.13
N LYS A 101 5.60 4.03 -9.97
CA LYS A 101 4.47 4.59 -10.71
C LYS A 101 3.30 4.80 -9.74
N ILE A 102 2.76 6.01 -9.69
CA ILE A 102 1.57 6.38 -8.90
C ILE A 102 0.71 7.29 -9.77
N LYS A 103 -0.51 6.85 -10.06
CA LYS A 103 -1.48 7.62 -10.87
C LYS A 103 -2.84 7.77 -10.19
N THR A 104 -3.13 6.96 -9.18
CA THR A 104 -4.41 6.91 -8.48
C THR A 104 -4.23 6.81 -6.95
N SER A 105 -5.29 7.14 -6.19
CA SER A 105 -5.31 6.93 -4.73
C SER A 105 -5.03 5.48 -4.35
N ASN A 106 -5.55 4.52 -5.14
CA ASN A 106 -5.31 3.11 -4.88
C ASN A 106 -3.84 2.70 -5.08
N ASP A 107 -3.16 3.25 -6.10
CA ASP A 107 -1.72 3.04 -6.28
C ASP A 107 -0.96 3.54 -5.04
N CYS A 108 -1.26 4.76 -4.58
CA CYS A 108 -0.63 5.35 -3.40
C CYS A 108 -0.79 4.46 -2.16
N LYS A 109 -2.01 4.04 -1.83
CA LYS A 109 -2.30 3.18 -0.67
C LYS A 109 -1.58 1.84 -0.77
N THR A 110 -1.61 1.22 -1.95
CA THR A 110 -0.95 -0.07 -2.20
C THR A 110 0.56 0.05 -2.03
N LYS A 111 1.18 1.13 -2.54
CA LYS A 111 2.62 1.36 -2.37
C LYS A 111 2.99 1.65 -0.93
N LYS A 112 2.26 2.53 -0.23
CA LYS A 112 2.49 2.82 1.19
C LYS A 112 2.47 1.55 2.02
N LYS A 113 1.41 0.75 1.89
CA LYS A 113 1.28 -0.52 2.61
C LYS A 113 2.40 -1.52 2.28
N LYS A 114 2.74 -1.66 0.99
CA LYS A 114 3.78 -2.61 0.56
C LYS A 114 5.17 -2.24 1.10
N LEU A 115 5.44 -0.94 1.22
CA LEU A 115 6.76 -0.42 1.60
C LEU A 115 6.88 -0.09 3.09
N ASP A 116 5.80 -0.27 3.87
CA ASP A 116 5.69 0.23 5.25
C ASP A 116 6.03 1.72 5.35
N TYR A 117 5.55 2.48 4.36
CA TYR A 117 5.78 3.92 4.27
C TYR A 117 4.59 4.68 4.83
N ALA A 118 4.78 5.26 6.02
CA ALA A 118 3.76 5.96 6.79
C ALA A 118 4.09 7.45 6.99
N PRO A 119 4.02 8.27 5.94
CA PRO A 119 4.21 9.71 6.09
C PRO A 119 2.95 10.36 6.71
N LEU A 120 3.09 11.60 7.19
CA LEU A 120 2.04 12.34 7.92
C LEU A 120 0.84 12.80 7.05
N TRP A 121 0.82 12.48 5.77
CA TRP A 121 -0.24 12.86 4.83
C TRP A 121 -1.01 11.63 4.31
N ALA A 122 -2.32 11.76 4.10
CA ALA A 122 -3.16 10.68 3.57
C ALA A 122 -3.18 10.67 2.04
N CYS A 123 -3.35 9.49 1.42
CA CYS A 123 -3.46 9.36 -0.03
C CYS A 123 -4.75 10.01 -0.58
N ASP A 124 -5.87 9.93 0.15
CA ASP A 124 -7.15 10.43 -0.35
C ASP A 124 -7.20 11.95 -0.50
N ASP A 125 -6.33 12.67 0.21
CA ASP A 125 -6.23 14.14 0.15
C ASP A 125 -5.31 14.64 -0.99
N GLN A 126 -4.70 13.73 -1.76
CA GLN A 126 -3.71 14.06 -2.77
C GLN A 126 -4.33 14.26 -4.15
N LYS A 127 -3.63 15.00 -5.01
CA LYS A 127 -4.00 15.13 -6.42
C LYS A 127 -3.42 13.98 -7.22
N TYR A 128 -4.16 13.53 -8.22
CA TYR A 128 -3.82 12.38 -9.08
C TYR A 128 -3.94 12.77 -10.55
N CYS A 129 -3.70 11.81 -11.46
CA CYS A 129 -3.92 12.05 -12.88
C CYS A 129 -5.43 12.21 -13.12
N SER A 130 -5.89 13.46 -13.20
CA SER A 130 -7.25 13.86 -13.59
C SER A 130 -7.56 13.46 -15.02
#